data_AF-A0A351A2S2-F1
#
_entry.id   AF-A0A351A2S2-F1
#
_cell.length_a   1.000
_cell.length_b   1.000
_cell.length_c   1.000
_cell.angle_alpha   90.00
_cell.angle_beta   90.00
_cell.angle_gamma   90.00
#
_symmetry.space_group_name_H-M   'P 1'
#
loop_
_entity.id
_entity.type
_entity.pdbx_description
1 polymer ?
#
loop_
_entity_poly.entity_id
_entity_poly.type
_entity_poly.pdbx_seq_one_letter_code
_entity_poly.pdbx_strand_id
1 'polypeptide(L)'
;LVRDLKALGLWDEVMVTDLKYFDGSLAPIERIPDTLKARYATAFEMDPAWLIEAAARRQKWIDQAQSLNLYLAQPSGRKLDELYKLAWKRGLKTTYYLRTLGASQAEKAGGRDEPAAEQEPRFCSIDNPECEACQ
;
A
#
# COMPACT_ATOMS: atom_id res chain seq x y z
N LEU A 1 11.96 5.32 -13.76
CA LEU A 1 12.93 4.96 -12.70
C LEU A 1 14.35 4.81 -13.23
N VAL A 2 14.69 3.72 -13.93
CA VAL A 2 16.09 3.43 -14.37
C VAL A 2 16.77 4.59 -15.09
N ARG A 3 16.06 5.27 -16.00
CA ARG A 3 16.59 6.44 -16.72
C ARG A 3 17.03 7.56 -15.77
N ASP A 4 16.23 7.85 -14.75
CA ASP A 4 16.50 8.94 -13.81
C ASP A 4 17.65 8.55 -12.87
N LEU A 5 17.74 7.28 -12.46
CA LEU A 5 18.89 6.75 -11.70
C LEU A 5 20.19 6.84 -12.51
N LYS A 6 20.15 6.51 -13.81
CA LYS A 6 21.31 6.68 -14.72
C LYS A 6 21.73 8.14 -14.86
N ALA A 7 20.77 9.06 -14.98
CA ALA A 7 21.05 10.49 -15.07
C ALA A 7 21.72 11.05 -13.80
N LEU A 8 21.45 10.45 -12.64
CA LEU A 8 22.06 10.81 -11.36
C LEU A 8 23.34 10.03 -11.05
N GLY A 9 23.79 9.13 -11.93
CA GLY A 9 24.95 8.27 -11.68
C GLY A 9 24.74 7.24 -10.56
N LEU A 10 23.49 6.96 -10.18
CA LEU A 10 23.11 6.03 -9.10
C LEU A 10 22.80 4.61 -9.61
N TRP A 11 23.01 4.35 -10.91
CA TRP A 11 22.69 3.07 -11.53
C TRP A 11 23.91 2.15 -11.57
N ASP A 12 24.05 1.32 -10.54
CA ASP A 12 25.11 0.32 -10.37
C ASP A 12 24.54 -1.07 -10.00
N GLU A 13 25.40 -2.09 -9.93
CA GLU A 13 24.99 -3.47 -9.58
C GLU A 13 24.39 -3.58 -8.17
N VAL A 14 24.84 -2.72 -7.25
CA VAL A 14 24.32 -2.67 -5.88
C VAL A 14 22.90 -2.12 -5.90
N MET A 15 22.62 -1.06 -6.67
CA MET A 15 21.28 -0.50 -6.85
C MET A 15 20.31 -1.54 -7.43
N VAL A 16 20.74 -2.34 -8.41
CA VAL A 16 19.89 -3.42 -8.94
C VAL A 16 19.59 -4.48 -7.87
N THR A 17 20.56 -4.79 -7.02
CA THR A 17 20.39 -5.76 -5.92
C THR A 17 19.47 -5.19 -4.83
N ASP A 18 19.67 -3.94 -4.43
CA ASP A 18 18.83 -3.22 -3.47
C ASP A 18 17.37 -3.17 -3.96
N LEU A 19 17.16 -2.83 -5.24
CA LEU A 19 15.81 -2.80 -5.84
C LEU A 19 15.13 -4.18 -5.84
N LYS A 20 15.88 -5.27 -5.99
CA LYS A 20 15.33 -6.63 -5.87
C LYS A 20 15.01 -6.98 -4.42
N TYR A 21 15.90 -6.60 -3.51
CA TYR A 21 15.77 -6.88 -2.09
C TYR A 21 14.56 -6.16 -1.47
N PHE A 22 14.28 -4.92 -1.90
CA PHE A 22 13.14 -4.12 -1.43
C PHE A 22 11.91 -4.20 -2.34
N ASP A 23 11.79 -5.23 -3.19
CA ASP A 23 10.64 -5.43 -4.10
C ASP A 23 10.27 -4.19 -4.94
N GLY A 24 11.29 -3.43 -5.35
CA GLY A 24 11.15 -2.21 -6.14
C GLY A 24 10.80 -0.95 -5.33
N SER A 25 10.63 -1.04 -4.01
CA SER A 25 10.51 0.14 -3.14
C SER A 25 11.83 0.91 -3.10
N LEU A 26 11.74 2.24 -3.21
CA LEU A 26 12.88 3.14 -3.05
C LEU A 26 13.00 3.70 -1.64
N ALA A 27 11.97 3.57 -0.81
CA ALA A 27 11.90 4.22 0.49
C ALA A 27 13.08 3.84 1.41
N PRO A 28 13.48 2.56 1.52
CA PRO A 28 14.59 2.13 2.39
C PRO A 28 15.98 2.50 1.85
N ILE A 29 16.11 2.85 0.56
CA ILE A 29 17.41 3.06 -0.08
C ILE A 29 17.87 4.51 0.18
N GLU A 30 18.84 4.69 1.09
CA GLU A 30 19.29 6.02 1.54
C GLU A 30 19.92 6.88 0.44
N ARG A 31 20.64 6.27 -0.51
CA ARG A 31 21.34 7.01 -1.57
C ARG A 31 20.41 7.67 -2.60
N ILE A 32 19.11 7.38 -2.55
CA ILE A 32 18.12 7.93 -3.48
C ILE A 32 17.57 9.24 -2.91
N PRO A 33 17.58 10.35 -3.68
CA PRO A 33 16.98 11.61 -3.24
C PRO A 33 15.48 11.48 -2.92
N ASP A 34 15.01 12.17 -1.89
CA ASP A 34 13.60 12.13 -1.46
C ASP A 34 12.61 12.53 -2.55
N THR A 35 13.01 13.45 -3.44
CA THR A 35 12.19 13.83 -4.60
C THR A 35 11.96 12.66 -5.55
N LEU A 36 12.95 11.78 -5.69
CA LEU A 36 12.85 10.58 -6.52
C LEU A 36 12.05 9.48 -5.80
N LYS A 37 12.24 9.33 -4.48
CA LYS A 37 11.40 8.44 -3.64
C LYS A 37 9.93 8.80 -3.75
N ALA A 38 9.59 10.09 -3.58
CA ALA A 38 8.22 10.58 -3.68
C ALA A 38 7.63 10.38 -5.08
N ARG A 39 8.42 10.58 -6.14
CA ARG A 39 7.97 10.41 -7.53
C ARG A 39 7.68 8.95 -7.90
N TYR A 40 8.46 8.02 -7.36
CA TYR A 40 8.37 6.60 -7.65
C TYR A 40 7.81 5.78 -6.48
N ALA A 41 7.07 6.43 -5.58
CA ALA A 41 6.34 5.77 -4.52
C ALA A 41 5.39 4.72 -5.12
N THR A 42 5.42 3.54 -4.54
CA THR A 42 4.57 2.40 -4.91
C THR A 42 3.15 2.58 -4.36
N ALA A 43 2.22 1.75 -4.82
CA ALA A 43 0.81 1.86 -4.46
C ALA A 43 0.54 1.74 -2.94
N PHE A 44 1.41 1.04 -2.19
CA PHE A 44 1.27 0.84 -0.74
C PHE A 44 1.96 1.93 0.09
N GLU A 45 2.81 2.75 -0.52
CA GLU A 45 3.52 3.85 0.12
C GLU A 45 2.77 5.18 0.01
N MET A 46 1.75 5.23 -0.87
CA MET A 46 0.89 6.39 -1.03
C MET A 46 -0.31 6.34 -0.09
N ASP A 47 -0.72 7.51 0.42
CA ASP A 47 -1.99 7.63 1.14
C ASP A 47 -3.15 7.31 0.17
N PRO A 48 -3.99 6.29 0.47
CA PRO A 48 -5.07 5.86 -0.40
C PRO A 48 -6.16 6.92 -0.61
N ALA A 49 -6.25 7.95 0.24
CA ALA A 49 -7.14 9.08 0.02
C ALA A 49 -6.87 9.79 -1.32
N TRP A 50 -5.60 9.87 -1.75
CA TRP A 50 -5.24 10.45 -3.04
C TRP A 50 -5.86 9.72 -4.22
N LEU A 51 -5.95 8.38 -4.15
CA LEU A 51 -6.58 7.58 -5.20
C LEU A 51 -8.07 7.90 -5.30
N ILE A 52 -8.75 8.07 -4.17
CA ILE A 52 -10.16 8.45 -4.11
C ILE A 52 -10.38 9.85 -4.67
N GLU A 53 -9.59 10.83 -4.25
CA GLU A 53 -9.70 12.21 -4.72
C GLU A 53 -9.48 12.31 -6.24
N ALA A 54 -8.45 11.63 -6.74
CA ALA A 54 -8.18 11.56 -8.17
C ALA A 54 -9.33 10.85 -8.92
N ALA A 55 -9.86 9.76 -8.35
CA ALA A 55 -10.96 9.00 -8.93
C ALA A 55 -12.25 9.82 -9.02
N ALA A 56 -12.57 10.56 -7.97
CA ALA A 56 -13.76 11.38 -7.90
C ALA A 56 -13.70 12.53 -8.92
N ARG A 57 -12.51 13.14 -9.10
CA ARG A 57 -12.31 14.19 -10.10
C ARG A 57 -12.54 13.70 -11.52
N ARG A 58 -11.99 12.53 -11.89
CA ARG A 58 -12.19 11.96 -13.23
C ARG A 58 -13.59 11.36 -13.41
N GLN A 59 -14.25 10.89 -12.35
CA GLN A 59 -15.60 10.32 -12.39
C GLN A 59 -16.65 11.30 -12.95
N LYS A 60 -16.42 12.61 -12.81
CA LYS A 60 -17.27 13.67 -13.40
C LYS A 60 -17.39 13.58 -14.92
N TRP A 61 -16.40 12.98 -15.57
CA TRP A 61 -16.28 12.86 -17.02
C TRP A 61 -16.46 11.42 -17.52
N ILE A 62 -16.81 10.50 -16.61
CA ILE A 62 -17.07 9.09 -16.93
C ILE A 62 -18.58 8.86 -16.78
N ASP A 63 -19.22 8.51 -17.89
CA ASP A 63 -20.66 8.28 -18.01
C ASP A 63 -21.13 7.10 -17.13
N GLN A 64 -20.37 6.01 -17.12
CA GLN A 64 -20.55 4.85 -16.26
C GLN A 64 -19.65 4.94 -15.03
N ALA A 65 -18.83 3.93 -14.77
CA ALA A 65 -17.99 3.81 -13.58
C ALA A 65 -16.55 3.45 -13.95
N GLN A 66 -15.74 3.15 -12.95
CA GLN A 66 -14.32 2.84 -13.13
C GLN A 66 -13.88 1.77 -12.13
N SER A 67 -13.07 0.82 -12.59
CA SER A 67 -12.49 -0.22 -11.74
C SER A 67 -11.39 0.38 -10.87
N LEU A 68 -11.75 0.86 -9.69
CA LEU A 68 -10.82 1.48 -8.75
C LEU A 68 -10.34 0.47 -7.71
N ASN A 69 -9.13 -0.07 -7.89
CA ASN A 69 -8.45 -0.82 -6.84
C ASN A 69 -7.98 0.13 -5.73
N LEU A 70 -8.13 -0.31 -4.48
CA LEU A 70 -7.65 0.37 -3.28
C LEU A 70 -6.48 -0.44 -2.69
N TYR A 71 -5.48 0.27 -2.18
CA TYR A 71 -4.27 -0.31 -1.62
C TYR A 71 -4.11 0.20 -0.20
N LEU A 72 -3.97 -0.71 0.76
CA LEU A 72 -3.82 -0.36 2.18
C LEU A 72 -2.81 -1.30 2.82
N ALA A 73 -1.61 -0.78 3.12
CA ALA A 73 -0.51 -1.60 3.62
C ALA A 73 -0.89 -2.33 4.93
N GLN A 74 -1.42 -1.58 5.89
CA GLN A 74 -1.84 -2.10 7.19
C GLN A 74 -3.34 -1.84 7.37
N PRO A 75 -4.20 -2.82 7.05
CA PRO A 75 -5.64 -2.66 7.17
C PRO A 75 -6.06 -2.63 8.65
N SER A 76 -7.03 -1.78 8.96
CA SER A 76 -7.80 -1.82 10.22
C SER A 76 -9.25 -1.46 9.92
N GLY A 77 -10.19 -1.91 10.75
CA GLY A 77 -11.62 -1.62 10.58
C GLY A 77 -11.87 -0.12 10.44
N ARG A 78 -11.27 0.68 11.33
CA ARG A 78 -11.32 2.15 11.29
C ARG A 78 -10.79 2.73 9.98
N LYS A 79 -9.61 2.31 9.50
CA LYS A 79 -9.03 2.83 8.25
C LYS A 79 -9.91 2.49 7.04
N LEU A 80 -10.49 1.30 7.02
CA LEU A 80 -11.41 0.89 5.96
C LEU A 80 -12.69 1.71 5.99
N ASP A 81 -13.29 1.89 7.16
CA ASP A 81 -14.48 2.72 7.35
C ASP A 81 -14.25 4.16 6.85
N GLU A 82 -13.17 4.79 7.30
CA GLU A 82 -12.79 6.15 6.87
C GLU A 82 -12.58 6.23 5.35
N LEU A 83 -11.90 5.24 4.76
CA LEU A 83 -11.60 5.18 3.34
C LEU A 83 -12.87 5.01 2.48
N TYR A 84 -13.74 4.06 2.82
CA TYR A 84 -14.98 3.82 2.06
C TYR A 84 -15.99 4.95 2.26
N LYS A 85 -16.07 5.55 3.46
CA LYS A 85 -16.88 6.76 3.68
C LYS A 85 -16.36 7.92 2.85
N LEU A 86 -15.05 8.08 2.71
CA LEU A 86 -14.48 9.10 1.82
C LEU A 86 -14.89 8.86 0.36
N ALA A 87 -14.79 7.61 -0.14
CA ALA A 87 -15.20 7.26 -1.50
C ALA A 87 -16.67 7.62 -1.77
N TRP A 88 -17.56 7.26 -0.84
CA TRP A 88 -18.99 7.59 -0.91
C TRP A 88 -19.24 9.10 -0.87
N LYS A 89 -18.65 9.82 0.09
CA LYS A 89 -18.78 11.29 0.22
C LYS A 89 -18.29 12.04 -1.04
N ARG A 90 -17.32 11.47 -1.76
CA ARG A 90 -16.78 12.03 -3.00
C ARG A 90 -17.59 11.67 -4.26
N GLY A 91 -18.67 10.89 -4.12
CA GLY A 91 -19.56 10.54 -5.23
C GLY A 91 -18.99 9.49 -6.18
N LEU A 92 -18.07 8.64 -5.70
CA LEU A 92 -17.62 7.50 -6.48
C LEU A 92 -18.73 6.47 -6.65
N LYS A 93 -18.86 5.93 -7.87
CA LYS A 93 -19.87 4.91 -8.18
C LYS A 93 -19.42 3.50 -7.79
N THR A 94 -18.11 3.23 -7.85
CA THR A 94 -17.55 1.89 -7.64
C THR A 94 -16.18 1.95 -6.96
N THR A 95 -15.94 0.99 -6.08
CA THR A 95 -14.63 0.50 -5.66
C THR A 95 -14.49 -0.94 -6.12
N TYR A 96 -13.27 -1.42 -6.36
CA TYR A 96 -13.03 -2.77 -6.87
C TYR A 96 -12.31 -3.65 -5.85
N TYR A 97 -11.07 -4.08 -6.08
CA TYR A 97 -10.34 -4.84 -5.09
C TYR A 97 -9.75 -3.96 -4.00
N LEU A 98 -9.85 -4.44 -2.76
CA LEU A 98 -8.94 -4.03 -1.69
C LEU A 98 -7.69 -4.94 -1.74
N ARG A 99 -6.52 -4.34 -1.86
CA ARG A 99 -5.22 -5.00 -1.75
C ARG A 99 -4.58 -4.59 -0.44
N THR A 100 -4.18 -5.58 0.35
CA THR A 100 -3.48 -5.38 1.63
C THR A 100 -2.16 -6.10 1.59
N LEU A 101 -1.16 -5.60 2.30
CA LEU A 101 0.05 -6.39 2.55
C LEU A 101 -0.27 -7.39 3.67
N GLY A 102 0.02 -8.66 3.43
CA GLY A 102 -0.04 -9.66 4.50
C GLY A 102 1.08 -9.43 5.49
N ALA A 103 0.83 -9.63 6.80
CA ALA A 103 1.85 -9.50 7.84
C ALA A 103 3.11 -10.35 7.54
N SER A 104 2.96 -11.46 6.82
CA SER A 104 4.02 -12.43 6.52
C SER A 104 4.81 -12.17 5.24
N GLN A 105 4.55 -11.10 4.48
CA GLN A 105 5.36 -10.80 3.28
C GLN A 105 6.77 -10.28 3.61
N ALA A 106 7.07 -10.01 4.88
CA ALA A 106 8.43 -9.72 5.32
C ALA A 106 9.35 -10.97 5.32
N GLU A 107 8.80 -12.17 5.16
CA GLU A 107 9.59 -13.40 5.15
C GLU A 107 9.85 -13.85 3.71
N LYS A 108 10.91 -13.31 3.08
CA LYS A 108 11.63 -14.10 2.06
C LYS A 108 13.07 -13.66 1.76
N ALA A 109 13.93 -14.66 1.96
CA ALA A 109 15.13 -15.03 1.21
C ALA A 109 16.34 -14.09 1.26
N GLY A 110 16.95 -13.98 2.45
CA GLY A 110 18.29 -13.41 2.61
C GLY A 110 18.95 -13.60 3.97
N GLY A 111 18.71 -14.71 4.68
CA GLY A 111 19.35 -14.98 5.97
C GLY A 111 18.59 -16.03 6.78
N ARG A 112 19.30 -16.95 7.43
CA ARG A 112 18.71 -17.90 8.38
C ARG A 112 18.39 -17.12 9.65
N ASP A 113 17.13 -16.84 9.90
CA ASP A 113 16.65 -16.50 11.24
C ASP A 113 15.40 -17.35 11.56
N GLU A 114 15.31 -17.73 12.84
CA GLU A 114 14.35 -18.71 13.36
C GLU A 114 12.90 -18.25 13.19
N PRO A 115 11.94 -19.17 12.95
CA PRO A 115 10.55 -18.81 12.73
C PRO A 115 9.95 -18.17 13.99
N ALA A 116 9.44 -16.96 13.85
CA ALA A 116 8.61 -16.32 14.86
C ALA A 116 7.27 -17.08 14.99
N ALA A 117 6.84 -17.33 16.23
CA ALA A 117 5.65 -18.11 16.53
C ALA A 117 4.39 -17.56 15.84
N GLU A 118 3.71 -18.42 15.07
CA GLU A 118 2.40 -18.16 14.49
C GLU A 118 1.38 -17.88 15.61
N GLN A 119 0.87 -16.64 15.67
CA GLN A 119 -0.27 -16.32 16.52
C GLN A 119 -1.55 -16.79 15.82
N GLU A 120 -2.31 -17.65 16.49
CA GLU A 120 -3.60 -18.12 15.99
C GLU A 120 -4.54 -16.95 15.66
N PRO A 121 -5.35 -17.07 14.58
CA PRO A 121 -6.31 -16.04 14.22
C PRO A 121 -7.33 -15.85 15.34
N ARG A 122 -7.26 -14.69 16.02
CA ARG A 122 -8.22 -14.32 17.07
C ARG A 122 -9.60 -14.11 16.44
N PHE A 123 -10.48 -15.08 16.60
CA PHE A 123 -11.91 -14.92 16.29
C PHE A 123 -12.56 -14.00 17.33
N CYS A 124 -13.29 -12.97 16.88
CA CYS A 124 -14.11 -12.16 17.76
C CYS A 124 -15.46 -12.83 18.00
N SER A 125 -15.78 -13.08 19.27
CA SER A 125 -17.14 -13.44 19.70
C SER A 125 -18.03 -12.20 19.71
N ILE A 126 -19.28 -12.34 19.27
CA ILE A 126 -20.33 -11.30 19.34
C ILE A 126 -20.56 -10.82 20.78
N ASP A 127 -20.26 -11.66 21.77
CA ASP A 127 -20.49 -11.37 23.18
C ASP A 127 -19.32 -10.62 23.85
N ASN A 128 -18.26 -10.27 23.12
CA ASN A 128 -17.13 -9.52 23.68
C ASN A 128 -17.22 -8.02 23.36
N PRO A 129 -17.59 -7.16 24.34
CA PRO A 129 -17.72 -5.71 24.14
C PRO A 129 -16.38 -4.98 23.93
N GLU A 130 -15.24 -5.64 24.18
CA GLU A 130 -13.90 -5.08 23.97
C GLU A 130 -13.23 -5.54 22.66
N CYS A 131 -13.95 -6.27 21.79
CA CYS A 131 -13.39 -6.63 20.49
C CYS A 131 -13.33 -5.42 19.55
N GLU A 132 -12.12 -5.04 19.14
CA GLU A 132 -11.83 -3.96 18.18
C GLU A 132 -12.45 -4.15 16.78
N ALA A 133 -12.86 -5.37 16.41
CA ALA A 133 -13.52 -5.64 15.14
C ALA A 133 -15.03 -5.34 15.14
N CYS A 134 -15.64 -5.17 16.32
CA CYS A 134 -17.08 -4.91 16.51
C CYS A 134 -17.40 -3.48 16.97
N GLN A 135 -16.40 -2.62 17.12
CA GLN A 135 -16.53 -1.18 17.41
C GLN A 135 -16.28 -0.34 16.14
#